data_AF-A0A534QJU9-F1
#
_entry.id   AF-A0A534QJU9-F1
#
_cell.length_a   1.000
_cell.length_b   1.000
_cell.length_c   1.000
_cell.angle_alpha   90.00
_cell.angle_beta   90.00
_cell.angle_gamma   90.00
#
_symmetry.space_group_name_H-M   'P 1'
#
loop_
_entity.id
_entity.type
_entity.pdbx_description
1 polymer ?
#
loop_
_entity_poly.entity_id
_entity_poly.type
_entity_poly.pdbx_seq_one_letter_code
_entity_poly.pdbx_strand_id
1 'polypeptide(L)'
;MRTALRSFVGVAVSLLCLYFATRGTDWQRVGALLAGARPGWAAALVGVSLVTLYIRAQRWRVLLRPMGHVELYPALAATAIGFGASS
;
A
#
# COMPACT_ATOMS: atom_id res chain seq x y z
N MET A 1 2.16 28.78 7.88
CA MET A 1 0.68 28.91 7.82
C MET A 1 0.07 28.30 6.54
N ARG A 2 0.58 28.56 5.32
CA ARG A 2 0.04 27.96 4.06
C ARG A 2 -0.03 26.42 4.05
N THR A 3 0.93 25.73 4.67
CA THR A 3 0.99 24.27 4.72
C THR A 3 -0.07 23.66 5.63
N ALA A 4 -0.30 24.26 6.80
CA ALA A 4 -1.32 23.81 7.76
C ALA A 4 -2.73 23.92 7.17
N LEU A 5 -3.00 24.99 6.42
CA LEU A 5 -4.29 25.19 5.74
C LEU A 5 -4.55 24.12 4.68
N ARG A 6 -3.52 23.74 3.91
CA ARG A 6 -3.62 22.67 2.90
C ARG A 6 -3.85 21.29 3.54
N SER A 7 -3.18 21.00 4.65
CA SER A 7 -3.40 19.77 5.41
C SER A 7 -4.82 19.72 5.98
N PHE A 8 -5.31 20.84 6.53
CA PHE A 8 -6.66 20.92 7.10
C PHE A 8 -7.75 20.75 6.03
N VAL A 9 -7.57 21.37 4.86
CA VAL A 9 -8.48 21.19 3.72
C VAL A 9 -8.46 19.73 3.24
N GLY A 10 -7.28 19.12 3.12
CA GLY A 10 -7.17 17.70 2.75
C GLY A 10 -7.88 16.79 3.75
N VAL A 11 -7.69 17.03 5.05
CA VAL A 11 -8.35 16.27 6.13
C VAL A 11 -9.87 16.47 6.10
N ALA A 12 -10.34 17.70 5.95
CA ALA A 12 -11.76 18.02 5.87
C ALA A 12 -12.44 17.35 4.66
N VAL A 13 -11.79 17.37 3.49
CA VAL A 13 -12.28 16.71 2.28
C VAL A 13 -12.31 15.18 2.45
N SER A 14 -11.27 14.59 3.04
CA SER A 14 -11.23 13.15 3.34
C SER A 14 -12.34 12.74 4.31
N LEU A 15 -12.59 13.53 5.36
CA LEU A 15 -13.69 13.32 6.31
C LEU A 15 -15.06 13.43 5.64
N LEU A 16 -15.24 14.41 4.75
CA LEU A 16 -16.49 14.59 4.02
C LEU A 16 -16.76 13.39 3.09
N CYS A 17 -15.72 12.96 2.38
CA CYS A 17 -15.79 11.83 1.47
C CYS A 17 -16.06 10.53 2.23
N LEU A 18 -15.40 10.33 3.38
CA LEU A 18 -15.65 9.21 4.28
C LEU A 18 -17.09 9.24 4.81
N TYR A 19 -17.58 10.40 5.24
CA TYR A 19 -18.97 10.56 5.69
C TYR A 19 -19.96 10.20 4.57
N PHE A 20 -19.74 10.70 3.35
CA PHE A 20 -20.59 10.36 2.21
C PHE A 20 -20.54 8.87 1.85
N ALA A 21 -19.35 8.26 1.86
CA ALA A 21 -19.18 6.84 1.59
C ALA A 21 -19.84 5.94 2.65
N THR A 22 -19.85 6.38 3.90
CA THR A 22 -20.34 5.58 5.04
C THR A 22 -21.83 5.77 5.33
N ARG A 23 -22.43 6.89 4.92
CA ARG A 23 -23.84 7.23 5.19
C ARG A 23 -24.85 6.21 4.61
N GLY A 24 -24.47 5.49 3.57
CA GLY A 24 -25.32 4.47 2.92
C GLY A 24 -24.81 3.05 3.06
N THR A 25 -23.74 2.83 3.83
CA THR A 25 -23.09 1.53 3.93
C THR A 25 -23.64 0.78 5.14
N ASP A 26 -24.29 -0.35 4.89
CA ASP A 26 -24.73 -1.27 5.92
C ASP A 26 -23.50 -1.96 6.54
N TRP A 27 -23.02 -1.40 7.65
CA TRP A 27 -21.82 -1.84 8.36
C TRP A 27 -21.90 -3.29 8.83
N GLN A 28 -23.10 -3.80 9.12
CA GLN A 28 -23.30 -5.21 9.47
C GLN A 28 -23.07 -6.11 8.26
N ARG A 29 -23.50 -5.69 7.06
CA ARG A 29 -23.23 -6.43 5.82
C ARG A 29 -21.77 -6.38 5.42
N VAL A 30 -21.09 -5.26 5.64
CA VAL A 30 -19.63 -5.14 5.46
C VAL A 30 -18.88 -6.04 6.43
N GLY A 31 -19.26 -6.04 7.71
CA GLY A 31 -18.68 -6.94 8.72
C GLY A 31 -18.88 -8.42 8.38
N ALA A 32 -20.06 -8.81 7.91
CA ALA A 32 -20.34 -10.17 7.46
C ALA A 32 -19.54 -10.56 6.20
N LEU A 33 -19.34 -9.63 5.26
CA LEU A 33 -18.49 -9.84 4.08
C LEU A 33 -17.00 -9.96 4.46
N LEU A 34 -16.52 -9.15 5.41
CA LEU A 34 -15.15 -9.27 5.93
C LEU A 34 -14.98 -10.56 6.75
N ALA A 35 -15.96 -10.98 7.55
CA ALA A 35 -15.91 -12.22 8.31
C ALA A 35 -16.00 -13.46 7.39
N GLY A 36 -16.73 -13.35 6.28
CA GLY A 36 -16.76 -14.36 5.21
C GLY A 36 -15.57 -14.28 4.25
N ALA A 37 -14.68 -13.28 4.40
CA ALA A 37 -13.53 -13.12 3.54
C ALA A 37 -12.58 -14.31 3.76
N ARG A 38 -12.45 -15.14 2.71
CA ARG A 38 -11.70 -16.38 2.80
C ARG A 38 -10.22 -16.06 3.04
N PRO A 39 -9.57 -16.64 4.07
CA PRO A 39 -8.17 -16.39 4.38
C PRO A 39 -7.23 -16.77 3.22
N GLY A 40 -7.66 -17.66 2.33
CA GLY A 40 -6.92 -18.00 1.11
C GLY A 40 -6.71 -16.81 0.16
N TRP A 41 -7.68 -15.90 0.03
CA TRP A 41 -7.52 -14.70 -0.79
C TRP A 41 -6.57 -13.69 -0.14
N ALA A 42 -6.60 -13.57 1.19
CA ALA A 42 -5.64 -12.75 1.92
C ALA A 42 -4.21 -13.27 1.75
N ALA A 43 -4.00 -14.59 1.88
CA ALA A 43 -2.71 -15.21 1.63
C ALA A 43 -2.24 -15.03 0.17
N ALA A 44 -3.15 -15.14 -0.80
CA ALA A 44 -2.84 -14.88 -2.20
C ALA A 44 -2.43 -13.42 -2.45
N LEU A 45 -3.13 -12.46 -1.85
CA LEU A 45 -2.80 -11.03 -1.88
C LEU A 45 -1.40 -10.76 -1.31
N VAL A 46 -1.07 -11.37 -0.16
CA VAL A 46 0.26 -11.27 0.44
C VAL A 46 1.31 -11.88 -0.48
N GLY A 47 1.06 -13.07 -1.05
CA GLY A 47 1.95 -13.72 -1.99
C GLY A 47 2.21 -12.89 -3.24
N VAL A 48 1.16 -12.35 -3.87
CA VAL A 48 1.26 -11.46 -5.04
C VAL A 48 2.02 -10.18 -4.70
N SER A 49 1.82 -9.62 -3.51
CA SER A 49 2.54 -8.43 -3.05
C SER A 49 4.03 -8.70 -2.89
N LEU A 50 4.41 -9.84 -2.31
CA LEU A 50 5.80 -10.27 -2.19
C LEU A 50 6.44 -10.50 -3.56
N VAL A 51 5.73 -11.14 -4.49
CA VAL A 51 6.20 -11.35 -5.87
C VAL A 51 6.40 -10.00 -6.57
N THR A 52 5.50 -9.04 -6.37
CA THR A 52 5.61 -7.69 -6.95
C THR A 52 6.85 -6.96 -6.43
N LEU A 53 7.11 -7.03 -5.12
CA LEU A 53 8.31 -6.48 -4.49
C LEU A 53 9.58 -7.17 -5.02
N TYR A 54 9.54 -8.49 -5.18
CA TYR A 54 10.65 -9.28 -5.71
C TYR A 54 10.97 -8.91 -7.17
N ILE A 55 9.96 -8.85 -8.05
CA ILE A 55 10.12 -8.46 -9.46
C ILE A 55 10.68 -7.04 -9.55
N ARG A 56 10.17 -6.11 -8.72
CA ARG A 56 10.73 -4.75 -8.67
C ARG A 56 12.19 -4.78 -8.24
N ALA A 57 12.52 -5.44 -7.14
CA ALA A 57 13.89 -5.53 -6.65
C ALA A 57 14.83 -6.11 -7.70
N GLN A 58 14.41 -7.15 -8.44
CA GLN A 58 15.16 -7.70 -9.57
C GLN A 58 15.33 -6.69 -10.70
N ARG A 59 14.28 -5.96 -11.07
CA ARG A 59 14.35 -4.92 -12.11
C ARG A 59 15.36 -3.83 -11.75
N TRP A 60 15.34 -3.35 -10.51
CA TRP A 60 16.31 -2.37 -10.01
C TRP A 60 17.72 -2.94 -9.96
N ARG A 61 17.88 -4.21 -9.60
CA ARG A 61 19.18 -4.90 -9.62
C ARG A 61 19.76 -5.01 -11.03
N VAL A 62 18.93 -5.27 -12.05
CA VAL A 62 19.35 -5.29 -13.47
C VAL A 62 19.78 -3.90 -13.93
N LEU A 63 19.04 -2.85 -13.56
CA LEU A 63 19.37 -1.46 -13.88
C LEU A 63 20.65 -0.97 -13.19
N LEU A 64 20.91 -1.43 -11.96
CA LEU A 64 22.09 -1.06 -11.17
C LEU A 64 23.32 -1.94 -11.45
N ARG A 65 23.17 -3.00 -12.26
CA ARG A 65 24.27 -3.87 -12.69
C ARG A 65 25.48 -3.14 -13.29
N PRO A 66 25.35 -1.99 -14.01
CA PRO A 66 26.50 -1.22 -14.47
C PRO A 66 27.24 -0.45 -13.36
N MET A 67 26.62 -0.26 -12.19
CA MET A 67 27.14 0.56 -11.08
C MET A 67 27.74 -0.26 -9.93
N GLY A 68 27.50 -1.57 -9.88
CA GLY A 68 28.06 -2.48 -8.88
C GLY A 68 27.17 -3.69 -8.59
N HIS A 69 27.74 -4.75 -8.00
CA HIS A 69 26.96 -5.94 -7.59
C HIS A 69 26.15 -5.62 -6.33
N VAL A 70 24.89 -5.24 -6.50
CA VAL A 70 23.96 -5.06 -5.38
C VAL A 70 23.39 -6.41 -4.96
N GLU A 71 23.52 -6.74 -3.68
CA GLU A 71 22.89 -7.91 -3.08
C GLU A 71 21.35 -7.78 -3.10
N LEU A 72 20.68 -8.91 -3.28
CA LEU A 72 19.23 -8.98 -3.48
C LEU A 72 18.45 -8.45 -2.26
N TYR A 73 18.96 -8.70 -1.06
CA TYR A 73 18.33 -8.33 0.21
C TYR A 73 18.25 -6.81 0.46
N PRO A 74 19.35 -6.02 0.35
CA PRO A 74 19.28 -4.57 0.50
C PRO A 74 18.41 -3.88 -0.55
N ALA A 75 18.37 -4.37 -1.80
CA ALA A 75 17.48 -3.84 -2.84
C ALA A 75 16.00 -4.09 -2.53
N LEU A 76 15.69 -5.26 -1.95
CA LEU A 76 14.33 -5.62 -1.55
C LEU A 76 13.88 -4.82 -0.32
N ALA A 77 14.75 -4.68 0.68
CA ALA A 77 14.52 -3.84 1.85
C ALA A 77 14.29 -2.37 1.49
N ALA A 78 15.13 -1.79 0.61
CA ALA A 78 14.95 -0.42 0.15
C ALA A 78 13.62 -0.21 -0.61
N THR A 79 13.21 -1.18 -1.43
CA THR A 79 11.93 -1.13 -2.14
C THR A 79 10.74 -1.24 -1.18
N ALA A 80 10.83 -2.12 -0.19
CA ALA A 80 9.80 -2.30 0.83
C ALA A 80 9.66 -1.05 1.72
N ILE A 81 10.78 -0.47 2.18
CA ILE A 81 10.81 0.76 2.97
C ILE A 81 10.26 1.94 2.15
N GLY A 82 10.65 2.07 0.88
CA GLY A 82 10.13 3.12 0.00
C GLY A 82 8.63 3.02 -0.25
N PHE A 83 8.09 1.81 -0.35
CA PHE A 83 6.63 1.60 -0.45
C PHE A 83 5.92 1.94 0.87
N GLY A 84 6.48 1.51 2.01
CA GLY A 84 5.94 1.82 3.33
C GLY A 84 5.98 3.31 3.70
N ALA A 85 6.96 4.06 3.19
CA ALA A 85 7.08 5.50 3.41
C ALA A 85 6.19 6.36 2.48
N SER A 86 5.64 5.77 1.42
CA SER A 86 4.82 6.47 0.42
C SER A 86 3.31 6.25 0.58
N SER A 87 2.90 5.39 1.52
CA SER A 87 1.49 5.18 1.92
C SER A 87 1.21 5.89 3.24
#